data_AF-A0A0A6X6B8-F1
#
_entry.id   AF-A0A0A6X6B8-F1
#
_cell.length_a   1.000
_cell.length_b   1.000
_cell.length_c   1.000
_cell.angle_alpha   90.00
_cell.angle_beta   90.00
_cell.angle_gamma   90.00
#
_symmetry.space_group_name_H-M   'P 1'
#
loop_
_entity.id
_entity.type
_entity.pdbx_description
1 polymer ?
#
loop_
_entity_poly.entity_id
_entity_poly.type
_entity_poly.pdbx_seq_one_letter_code
_entity_poly.pdbx_strand_id
1 'polypeptide(L)'
;MPAETTYLELSEDAGSSHKFYEVTVDGTDLTVRYGRIGDRGQVKQSSFTTVDKARAEAAKKIGEKVRKGYAPAVIGQRQPRSVTRRQIVSTRSTAKSAPVLWRYRSGSPAFGVFVDGDVCMVGNEAGLITTLNHRAEVQQQVRLPDGVKCIVADDGWIYAGCDDGNVYDLSGKVPRLAYRIAPEIDIYWLDIHDGVLGVSDANGGISAIDHEDQFLWQRPGRGTSAWMV
;
A
#
# COMPACT_ATOMS: atom_id res chain seq x y z
N MET A 1 2.33 -16.44 33.33
CA MET A 1 2.65 -17.44 32.29
C MET A 1 3.26 -16.70 31.12
N PRO A 2 4.18 -17.28 30.34
CA PRO A 2 4.68 -16.64 29.13
C PRO A 2 3.54 -16.46 28.11
N ALA A 3 3.63 -15.41 27.30
CA ALA A 3 2.66 -15.17 26.24
C ALA A 3 2.69 -16.33 25.22
N GLU A 4 1.51 -16.79 24.80
CA GLU A 4 1.34 -17.85 23.81
C GLU A 4 1.07 -17.22 22.44
N THR A 5 2.00 -17.38 21.49
CA THR A 5 1.87 -16.81 20.14
C THR A 5 1.72 -17.92 19.09
N THR A 6 0.71 -17.78 18.23
CA THR A 6 0.54 -18.60 17.01
C THR A 6 0.67 -17.69 15.79
N TYR A 7 1.59 -18.04 14.89
CA TYR A 7 1.81 -17.33 13.63
C TYR A 7 1.47 -18.21 12.43
N LEU A 8 0.62 -17.68 11.55
CA LEU A 8 0.13 -18.36 10.36
C LEU A 8 0.38 -17.50 9.11
N GLU A 9 0.63 -18.14 7.98
CA GLU A 9 0.76 -17.49 6.68
C GLU A 9 -0.18 -18.14 5.65
N LEU A 10 -0.65 -17.33 4.71
CA LEU A 10 -1.33 -17.76 3.49
C LEU A 10 -0.61 -17.12 2.31
N SER A 11 0.00 -17.94 1.46
CA SER A 11 0.71 -17.53 0.26
C SER A 11 0.34 -18.44 -0.90
N GLU A 12 -0.14 -17.87 -1.99
CA GLU A 12 -0.47 -18.59 -3.22
C GLU A 12 0.55 -18.24 -4.31
N ASP A 13 1.00 -19.20 -5.13
CA ASP A 13 2.03 -18.93 -6.14
C ASP A 13 1.49 -18.18 -7.36
N ALA A 14 0.28 -18.55 -7.82
CA ALA A 14 -0.45 -17.88 -8.90
C ALA A 14 -1.67 -17.08 -8.41
N GLY A 15 -1.98 -17.20 -7.11
CA GLY A 15 -3.05 -16.46 -6.46
C GLY A 15 -2.54 -15.16 -5.87
N SER A 16 -3.47 -14.35 -5.38
CA SER A 16 -3.15 -12.99 -5.01
C SER A 16 -2.90 -12.85 -3.49
N SER A 17 -3.15 -13.91 -2.71
CA SER A 17 -2.91 -13.92 -1.26
C SER A 17 -1.43 -14.06 -0.91
N HIS A 18 -0.91 -13.12 -0.11
CA HIS A 18 0.43 -13.20 0.50
C HIS A 18 0.42 -12.52 1.89
N LYS A 19 -0.28 -13.16 2.83
CA LYS A 19 -0.75 -12.55 4.08
C LYS A 19 -0.27 -13.34 5.29
N PHE A 20 -0.06 -12.67 6.41
CA PHE A 20 0.16 -13.31 7.71
C PHE A 20 -0.99 -13.01 8.68
N TYR A 21 -1.14 -13.89 9.67
CA TYR A 21 -2.04 -13.74 10.80
C TYR A 21 -1.37 -14.29 12.05
N GLU A 22 -1.26 -13.45 13.06
CA GLU A 22 -0.65 -13.75 14.35
C GLU A 22 -1.66 -13.54 15.45
N VAL A 23 -1.69 -14.46 16.40
CA VAL A 23 -2.51 -14.38 17.60
C VAL A 23 -1.61 -14.60 18.80
N THR A 24 -1.58 -13.63 19.70
CA THR A 24 -0.82 -13.68 20.96
C THR A 24 -1.79 -13.57 22.13
N VAL A 25 -1.71 -14.52 23.06
CA VAL A 25 -2.44 -14.50 24.33
C VAL A 25 -1.46 -14.22 25.46
N ASP A 26 -1.63 -13.11 26.16
CA ASP A 26 -0.86 -12.76 27.36
C ASP A 26 -1.82 -12.58 28.53
N GLY A 27 -1.90 -13.59 29.40
CA GLY A 27 -2.89 -13.63 30.48
C GLY A 27 -4.33 -13.55 29.93
N THR A 28 -5.01 -12.45 30.23
CA THR A 28 -6.39 -12.17 29.77
C THR A 28 -6.46 -11.38 28.47
N ASP A 29 -5.33 -10.93 27.95
CA ASP A 29 -5.25 -10.08 26.78
C ASP A 29 -4.99 -10.92 25.52
N LEU A 30 -5.79 -10.66 24.50
CA LEU A 30 -5.66 -11.22 23.17
C LEU A 30 -5.21 -10.11 22.23
N THR A 31 -4.03 -10.27 21.67
CA THR A 31 -3.50 -9.42 20.61
C THR A 31 -3.54 -10.19 19.29
N VAL A 32 -4.15 -9.61 18.27
CA VAL A 32 -4.15 -10.15 16.91
C VAL A 32 -3.36 -9.20 16.02
N ARG A 33 -2.36 -9.72 15.30
CA ARG A 33 -1.61 -8.97 14.30
C ARG A 33 -1.79 -9.57 12.91
N TYR A 34 -2.04 -8.76 11.89
CA TYR A 34 -2.29 -9.28 10.53
C TYR A 34 -1.91 -8.29 9.44
N GLY A 35 -1.46 -8.78 8.28
CA GLY A 35 -1.04 -7.90 7.18
C GLY A 35 -0.35 -8.65 6.05
N ARG A 36 0.40 -7.91 5.23
CA ARG A 36 1.31 -8.48 4.22
C ARG A 36 2.49 -9.13 4.92
N ILE A 37 2.94 -10.29 4.43
CA ILE A 37 4.18 -10.91 4.92
C ILE A 37 5.34 -9.94 4.64
N GLY A 38 6.12 -9.60 5.67
CA GLY A 38 7.18 -8.59 5.61
C GLY A 38 6.79 -7.21 6.14
N ASP A 39 5.50 -6.93 6.29
CA ASP A 39 4.99 -5.69 6.87
C ASP A 39 4.76 -5.85 8.39
N ARG A 40 4.74 -4.73 9.12
CA ARG A 40 4.34 -4.65 10.53
C ARG A 40 2.89 -5.13 10.71
N GLY A 41 2.03 -4.84 9.75
CA GLY A 41 0.62 -5.20 9.76
C GLY A 41 -0.23 -4.36 10.73
N GLN A 42 -1.49 -4.73 10.87
CA GLN A 42 -2.45 -4.16 11.82
C GLN A 42 -2.40 -4.92 13.14
N VAL A 43 -2.65 -4.21 14.25
CA VAL A 43 -2.80 -4.80 15.58
C VAL A 43 -4.21 -4.52 16.09
N LYS A 44 -4.89 -5.55 16.60
CA LYS A 44 -6.15 -5.46 17.34
C LYS A 44 -5.97 -6.09 18.71
N GLN A 45 -6.38 -5.38 19.75
CA GLN A 45 -6.32 -5.87 21.12
C GLN A 45 -7.72 -6.01 21.70
N SER A 46 -7.90 -7.04 22.52
CA SER A 46 -9.13 -7.30 23.26
C SER A 46 -8.78 -7.99 24.58
N SER A 47 -9.44 -7.60 25.66
CA SER A 47 -9.23 -8.17 26.99
C SER A 47 -10.45 -8.99 27.42
N PHE A 48 -10.20 -10.08 28.13
CA PHE A 48 -11.23 -11.01 28.59
C PHE A 48 -11.27 -11.11 30.12
N THR A 49 -12.36 -11.64 30.66
CA THR A 49 -12.51 -11.81 32.12
C THR A 49 -11.63 -12.92 32.70
N THR A 50 -11.24 -13.90 31.87
CA THR A 50 -10.41 -15.03 32.29
C THR A 50 -9.46 -15.43 31.18
N VAL A 51 -8.34 -16.05 31.56
CA VAL A 51 -7.35 -16.61 30.63
C VAL A 51 -7.99 -17.64 29.69
N ASP A 52 -8.88 -18.49 30.21
CA ASP A 52 -9.56 -19.52 29.41
C ASP A 52 -10.44 -18.93 28.33
N LYS A 53 -11.10 -17.79 28.59
CA LYS A 53 -11.89 -17.09 27.56
C LYS A 53 -10.99 -16.49 26.48
N ALA A 54 -9.86 -15.90 26.84
CA ALA A 54 -8.90 -15.38 25.88
C ALA A 54 -8.36 -16.50 24.98
N ARG A 55 -8.01 -17.66 25.56
CA ARG A 55 -7.56 -18.85 24.83
C ARG A 55 -8.64 -19.44 23.93
N ALA A 56 -9.89 -19.52 24.40
CA ALA A 56 -11.00 -20.02 23.59
C ALA A 56 -11.27 -19.13 22.36
N GLU A 57 -11.23 -17.80 22.54
CA GLU A 57 -11.38 -16.87 21.42
C GLU A 57 -10.16 -16.93 20.48
N ALA A 58 -8.94 -17.05 21.01
CA ALA A 58 -7.73 -17.26 20.20
C ALA A 58 -7.85 -18.52 19.32
N ALA A 59 -8.22 -19.66 19.92
CA ALA A 59 -8.40 -20.92 19.21
C ALA A 59 -9.49 -20.82 18.13
N LYS A 60 -10.58 -20.10 18.40
CA LYS A 60 -11.63 -19.82 17.42
C LYS A 60 -11.09 -19.03 16.22
N LYS A 61 -10.38 -17.91 16.47
CA LYS A 61 -9.80 -17.08 15.40
C LYS A 61 -8.77 -17.84 14.57
N ILE A 62 -7.91 -18.63 15.22
CA ILE A 62 -6.93 -19.51 14.56
C ILE A 62 -7.67 -20.52 13.67
N GLY A 63 -8.66 -21.24 14.21
CA GLY A 63 -9.43 -22.24 13.46
C GLY A 63 -10.17 -21.65 12.24
N GLU A 64 -10.70 -20.43 12.35
CA GLU A 64 -11.28 -19.69 11.22
C GLU A 64 -10.27 -19.41 10.11
N LYS A 65 -9.03 -19.05 10.46
CA LYS A 65 -7.97 -18.78 9.48
C LYS A 65 -7.43 -20.06 8.85
N VAL A 66 -7.25 -21.13 9.63
CA VAL A 66 -6.84 -22.44 9.11
C VAL A 66 -7.87 -22.96 8.10
N ARG A 67 -9.17 -22.82 8.37
CA ARG A 67 -10.24 -23.17 7.40
C ARG A 67 -10.18 -22.35 6.10
N LYS A 68 -9.58 -21.15 6.15
CA LYS A 68 -9.33 -20.29 4.98
C LYS A 68 -7.99 -20.57 4.30
N GLY A 69 -7.31 -21.66 4.66
CA GLY A 69 -6.06 -22.10 4.04
C GLY A 69 -4.78 -21.54 4.66
N TYR A 70 -4.86 -20.80 5.77
CA TYR A 70 -3.66 -20.36 6.47
C TYR A 70 -2.95 -21.55 7.12
N ALA A 71 -1.62 -21.60 7.00
CA ALA A 71 -0.79 -22.66 7.55
C ALA A 71 0.19 -22.11 8.61
N PRO A 72 0.58 -22.91 9.61
CA PRO A 72 1.65 -22.54 10.53
C PRO A 72 2.94 -22.18 9.79
N ALA A 73 3.59 -21.10 10.22
CA ALA A 73 4.80 -20.59 9.59
C ALA A 73 5.77 -20.02 10.64
N VAL A 74 6.99 -19.67 10.20
CA VAL A 74 8.00 -19.01 11.03
C VAL A 74 8.20 -17.58 10.52
N ILE A 75 8.11 -16.61 11.42
CA ILE A 75 8.29 -15.19 11.10
C ILE A 75 9.65 -14.99 10.41
N GLY A 76 9.63 -14.33 9.25
CA GLY A 76 10.82 -13.99 8.47
C GLY A 76 11.38 -15.12 7.61
N GLN A 77 10.83 -16.34 7.69
CA GLN A 77 11.25 -17.44 6.81
C GLN A 77 10.75 -17.22 5.38
N ARG A 78 9.48 -16.84 5.21
CA ARG A 78 8.94 -16.47 3.91
C ARG A 78 9.30 -15.02 3.59
N GLN A 79 9.86 -14.82 2.41
CA GLN A 79 10.24 -13.48 1.95
C GLN A 79 8.98 -12.68 1.53
N PRO A 80 9.01 -11.34 1.68
CA PRO A 80 8.01 -10.48 1.08
C PRO A 80 7.95 -10.72 -0.43
N ARG A 81 6.78 -10.55 -1.04
CA ARG A 81 6.70 -10.52 -2.51
C ARG A 81 7.53 -9.36 -3.03
N SER A 82 8.24 -9.62 -4.13
CA SER A 82 8.92 -8.56 -4.87
C SER A 82 7.88 -7.58 -5.41
N VAL A 83 8.00 -6.31 -5.04
CA VAL A 83 7.22 -5.25 -5.67
C VAL A 83 7.63 -5.12 -7.12
N THR A 84 6.68 -5.18 -8.05
CA THR A 84 7.00 -5.01 -9.46
C THR A 84 7.24 -3.54 -9.74
N ARG A 85 8.51 -3.16 -9.85
CA ARG A 85 8.88 -1.82 -10.31
C ARG A 85 8.93 -1.84 -11.83
N ARG A 86 8.12 -0.96 -12.44
CA ARG A 86 8.09 -0.81 -13.89
C ARG A 86 9.45 -0.30 -14.34
N GLN A 87 10.25 -1.16 -14.96
CA GLN A 87 11.47 -0.72 -15.63
C GLN A 87 11.08 0.07 -16.87
N ILE A 88 11.21 1.39 -16.80
CA ILE A 88 11.06 2.26 -17.97
C ILE A 88 12.44 2.40 -18.63
N VAL A 89 12.57 1.88 -19.84
CA VAL A 89 13.68 2.27 -20.72
C VAL A 89 13.26 3.55 -21.43
N SER A 90 13.93 4.66 -21.15
CA SER A 90 13.65 5.92 -21.83
C SER A 90 14.12 5.86 -23.28
N THR A 91 13.21 5.92 -24.24
CA THR A 91 13.56 6.13 -25.64
C THR A 91 13.55 7.62 -25.95
N ARG A 92 14.60 8.13 -26.60
CA ARG A 92 14.65 9.55 -26.97
C ARG A 92 13.55 9.84 -28.00
N SER A 93 12.64 10.75 -27.66
CA SER A 93 11.62 11.22 -28.60
C SER A 93 12.27 11.94 -29.80
N THR A 94 11.74 11.68 -30.99
CA THR A 94 12.10 12.38 -32.24
C THR A 94 11.29 13.66 -32.46
N ALA A 95 10.31 13.94 -31.58
CA ALA A 95 9.49 15.14 -31.66
C ALA A 95 10.28 16.42 -31.35
N LYS A 96 9.82 17.55 -31.90
CA LYS A 96 10.35 18.87 -31.54
C LYS A 96 10.10 19.12 -30.05
N SER A 97 11.18 19.33 -29.30
CA SER A 97 11.11 19.53 -27.85
C SER A 97 10.57 20.92 -27.51
N ALA A 98 9.68 20.98 -26.53
CA ALA A 98 9.35 22.23 -25.84
C ALA A 98 10.57 22.74 -25.06
N PRO A 99 10.70 24.06 -24.84
CA PRO A 99 11.77 24.60 -24.01
C PRO A 99 11.68 24.06 -22.58
N VAL A 100 12.82 23.63 -22.04
CA VAL A 100 12.92 23.21 -20.65
C VAL A 100 13.06 24.46 -19.78
N LEU A 101 12.05 24.75 -18.97
CA LEU A 101 12.07 25.89 -18.04
C LEU A 101 13.02 25.65 -16.87
N TRP A 102 12.99 24.45 -16.30
CA TRP A 102 13.86 24.03 -15.20
C TRP A 102 13.98 22.50 -15.13
N ARG A 103 14.91 22.02 -14.32
CA ARG A 103 15.08 20.59 -14.01
C ARG A 103 15.25 20.42 -12.52
N TYR A 104 14.61 19.39 -11.97
CA TYR A 104 14.80 18.94 -10.60
C TYR A 104 15.35 17.52 -10.59
N ARG A 105 16.36 17.26 -9.74
CA ARG A 105 16.96 15.94 -9.58
C ARG A 105 16.39 15.28 -8.33
N SER A 106 15.37 14.45 -8.52
CA SER A 106 14.71 13.69 -7.44
C SER A 106 15.60 12.67 -6.73
N GLY A 107 16.72 12.26 -7.34
CA GLY A 107 17.68 11.30 -6.77
C GLY A 107 17.34 9.81 -6.99
N SER A 108 16.15 9.49 -7.50
CA SER A 108 15.69 8.15 -7.88
C SER A 108 14.64 8.30 -8.99
N PRO A 109 14.33 7.24 -9.79
CA PRO A 109 13.23 7.30 -10.75
C PRO A 109 11.94 7.82 -10.09
N ALA A 110 11.28 8.76 -10.77
CA ALA A 110 10.10 9.45 -10.27
C ALA A 110 8.90 9.13 -11.15
N PHE A 111 7.87 8.56 -10.54
CA PHE A 111 6.64 8.14 -11.19
C PHE A 111 5.44 8.95 -10.69
N GLY A 112 5.41 9.26 -9.39
CA GLY A 112 4.42 10.17 -8.82
C GLY A 112 4.72 11.60 -9.21
N VAL A 113 3.93 12.16 -10.12
CA VAL A 113 4.00 13.57 -10.51
C VAL A 113 2.62 14.17 -10.39
N PHE A 114 2.53 15.30 -9.69
CA PHE A 114 1.31 16.10 -9.58
C PHE A 114 1.68 17.57 -9.74
N VAL A 115 0.84 18.32 -10.44
CA VAL A 115 1.03 19.76 -10.67
C VAL A 115 -0.33 20.43 -10.68
N ASP A 116 -0.51 21.44 -9.86
CA ASP A 116 -1.68 22.34 -9.87
C ASP A 116 -1.23 23.80 -10.07
N GLY A 117 -2.07 24.77 -9.66
CA GLY A 117 -1.74 26.20 -9.76
C GLY A 117 -0.77 26.71 -8.68
N ASP A 118 -0.55 25.93 -7.63
CA ASP A 118 0.20 26.35 -6.44
C ASP A 118 1.55 25.62 -6.32
N VAL A 119 1.57 24.31 -6.64
CA VAL A 119 2.72 23.44 -6.40
C VAL A 119 2.98 22.43 -7.53
N CYS A 120 4.23 21.99 -7.60
CA CYS A 120 4.66 20.80 -8.34
C CYS A 120 5.16 19.76 -7.32
N MET A 121 4.62 18.55 -7.34
CA MET A 121 5.05 17.45 -6.48
C MET A 121 5.71 16.33 -7.28
N VAL A 122 6.80 15.80 -6.73
CA VAL A 122 7.57 14.70 -7.32
C VAL A 122 7.84 13.63 -6.27
N GLY A 123 7.22 12.46 -6.44
CA GLY A 123 7.42 11.23 -5.68
C GLY A 123 8.33 10.25 -6.42
N ASN A 124 9.29 9.65 -5.72
CA ASN A 124 10.26 8.74 -6.31
C ASN A 124 10.27 7.33 -5.69
N GLU A 125 10.98 6.39 -6.34
CA GLU A 125 11.10 4.99 -5.89
C GLU A 125 11.86 4.79 -4.56
N ALA A 126 12.49 5.84 -4.03
CA ALA A 126 13.07 5.81 -2.69
C ALA A 126 12.05 6.24 -1.61
N GLY A 127 10.80 6.51 -2.00
CA GLY A 127 9.73 6.97 -1.12
C GLY A 127 9.79 8.47 -0.80
N LEU A 128 10.69 9.23 -1.42
CA LEU A 128 10.78 10.68 -1.21
C LEU A 128 9.75 11.39 -2.06
N ILE A 129 8.92 12.22 -1.42
CA ILE A 129 8.05 13.19 -2.07
C ILE A 129 8.64 14.57 -1.83
N THR A 130 8.91 15.30 -2.91
CA THR A 130 9.33 16.70 -2.86
C THR A 130 8.23 17.59 -3.42
N THR A 131 7.79 18.56 -2.63
CA THR A 131 6.93 19.66 -3.08
C THR A 131 7.82 20.83 -3.49
N LEU A 132 7.63 21.31 -4.71
CA LEU A 132 8.35 22.41 -5.34
C LEU A 132 7.35 23.51 -5.66
N ASN A 133 7.81 24.76 -5.73
CA ASN A 133 7.05 25.78 -6.46
C ASN A 133 7.30 25.68 -7.98
N HIS A 134 6.60 26.49 -8.77
CA HIS A 134 6.75 26.52 -10.24
C HIS A 134 8.12 27.02 -10.76
N ARG A 135 9.06 27.35 -9.87
CA ARG A 135 10.45 27.72 -10.18
C ARG A 135 11.45 26.62 -9.77
N ALA A 136 10.97 25.44 -9.41
CA ALA A 136 11.77 24.31 -8.89
C ALA A 136 12.46 24.57 -7.56
N GLU A 137 11.98 25.52 -6.77
CA GLU A 137 12.47 25.75 -5.41
C GLU A 137 11.73 24.80 -4.45
N VAL A 138 12.50 24.09 -3.61
CA VAL A 138 11.95 23.12 -2.66
C VAL A 138 11.17 23.83 -1.56
N GLN A 139 9.91 23.46 -1.40
CA GLN A 139 9.01 23.96 -0.35
C GLN A 139 8.97 22.98 0.83
N GLN A 140 8.82 21.69 0.55
CA GLN A 140 8.68 20.64 1.55
C GLN A 140 9.20 19.30 1.04
N GLN A 141 9.65 18.46 1.96
CA GLN A 141 9.95 17.06 1.69
C GLN A 141 9.34 16.16 2.75
N VAL A 142 8.73 15.06 2.31
CA VAL A 142 8.23 13.98 3.17
C VAL A 142 8.68 12.64 2.61
N ARG A 143 8.73 11.63 3.47
CA ARG A 143 9.14 10.27 3.09
C ARG A 143 8.05 9.27 3.46
N LEU A 144 7.62 8.50 2.47
CA LEU A 144 6.79 7.31 2.66
C LEU A 144 7.67 6.08 2.96
N PRO A 145 7.09 4.98 3.47
CA PRO A 145 7.84 3.78 3.82
C PRO A 145 8.54 3.09 2.64
N ASP A 146 7.99 3.20 1.43
CA ASP A 146 8.53 2.62 0.20
C ASP A 146 8.29 3.57 -1.00
N GLY A 147 8.63 3.14 -2.22
CA GLY A 147 8.54 3.91 -3.45
C GLY A 147 7.18 4.52 -3.73
N VAL A 148 7.17 5.78 -4.19
CA VAL A 148 5.94 6.52 -4.55
C VAL A 148 5.62 6.28 -6.01
N LYS A 149 4.44 5.71 -6.27
CA LYS A 149 3.99 5.33 -7.62
C LYS A 149 3.20 6.41 -8.34
N CYS A 150 2.34 7.10 -7.60
CA CYS A 150 1.43 8.10 -8.10
C CYS A 150 1.14 9.12 -7.01
N ILE A 151 0.81 10.33 -7.42
CA ILE A 151 0.27 11.38 -6.56
C ILE A 151 -0.97 11.89 -7.28
N VAL A 152 -2.11 11.87 -6.60
CA VAL A 152 -3.41 12.28 -7.14
C VAL A 152 -4.10 13.21 -6.16
N ALA A 153 -5.02 14.03 -6.65
CA ALA A 153 -5.75 14.96 -5.83
C ALA A 153 -7.23 14.95 -6.16
N ASP A 154 -8.04 15.21 -5.14
CA ASP A 154 -9.50 15.37 -5.21
C ASP A 154 -9.88 16.58 -4.35
N ASP A 155 -10.28 17.67 -4.99
CA ASP A 155 -10.43 18.99 -4.36
C ASP A 155 -9.20 19.41 -3.53
N GLY A 156 -9.37 19.52 -2.21
CA GLY A 156 -8.30 19.90 -1.27
C GLY A 156 -7.48 18.73 -0.74
N TRP A 157 -7.77 17.50 -1.18
CA TRP A 157 -7.13 16.30 -0.69
C TRP A 157 -6.06 15.80 -1.65
N ILE A 158 -4.90 15.45 -1.13
CA ILE A 158 -3.79 14.91 -1.93
C ILE A 158 -3.43 13.53 -1.40
N TYR A 159 -3.35 12.54 -2.29
CA TYR A 159 -3.04 11.16 -1.96
C TYR A 159 -1.83 10.66 -2.72
N ALA A 160 -1.07 9.75 -2.11
CA ALA A 160 0.05 9.09 -2.75
C ALA A 160 -0.02 7.56 -2.59
N GLY A 161 0.07 6.85 -3.71
CA GLY A 161 0.22 5.41 -3.74
C GLY A 161 1.66 4.98 -3.47
N CYS A 162 1.83 4.00 -2.59
CA CYS A 162 3.13 3.53 -2.11
C CYS A 162 3.34 2.04 -2.43
N ASP A 163 4.59 1.67 -2.69
CA ASP A 163 5.04 0.29 -2.99
C ASP A 163 4.80 -0.70 -1.84
N ASP A 164 4.55 -0.19 -0.62
CA ASP A 164 4.11 -1.02 0.52
C ASP A 164 2.64 -1.48 0.38
N GLY A 165 1.98 -1.09 -0.70
CA GLY A 165 0.60 -1.39 -1.06
C GLY A 165 -0.42 -0.61 -0.24
N ASN A 166 -0.07 0.58 0.20
CA ASN A 166 -0.96 1.50 0.90
C ASN A 166 -1.10 2.82 0.13
N VAL A 167 -2.15 3.59 0.47
CA VAL A 167 -2.35 4.96 0.00
C VAL A 167 -2.28 5.90 1.19
N TYR A 168 -1.50 6.97 1.05
CA TYR A 168 -1.28 7.96 2.09
C TYR A 168 -1.92 9.29 1.74
N ASP A 169 -2.71 9.85 2.65
CA ASP A 169 -3.16 11.24 2.63
C ASP A 169 -1.98 12.17 2.99
N LEU A 170 -1.74 13.14 2.11
CA LEU A 170 -0.68 14.16 2.18
C LEU A 170 -1.22 15.57 2.45
N SER A 171 -2.52 15.72 2.66
CA SER A 171 -3.20 17.01 2.86
C SER A 171 -2.80 17.69 4.18
N GLY A 172 -2.29 16.89 5.13
CA GLY A 172 -1.75 17.37 6.39
C GLY A 172 -0.24 17.60 6.37
N LYS A 173 0.31 18.03 7.52
CA LYS A 173 1.77 18.23 7.69
C LYS A 173 2.59 16.94 7.65
N VAL A 174 1.95 15.81 7.97
CA VAL A 174 2.56 14.49 8.02
C VAL A 174 1.70 13.51 7.23
N PRO A 175 2.30 12.61 6.43
CA PRO A 175 1.55 11.59 5.72
C PRO A 175 0.75 10.72 6.68
N ARG A 176 -0.52 10.46 6.35
CA ARG A 176 -1.41 9.58 7.13
C ARG A 176 -1.87 8.44 6.24
N LEU A 177 -1.98 7.25 6.81
CA LEU A 177 -2.55 6.12 6.09
C LEU A 177 -4.04 6.40 5.82
N ALA A 178 -4.42 6.50 4.55
CA ALA A 178 -5.79 6.77 4.12
C ALA A 178 -6.49 5.49 3.68
N TYR A 179 -5.86 4.72 2.80
CA TYR A 179 -6.41 3.47 2.30
C TYR A 179 -5.40 2.35 2.42
N ARG A 180 -5.91 1.14 2.70
CA ARG A 180 -5.11 -0.08 2.60
C ARG A 180 -5.61 -0.90 1.44
N ILE A 181 -4.87 -0.81 0.34
CA ILE A 181 -5.12 -1.65 -0.81
C ILE A 181 -4.89 -3.10 -0.41
N ALA A 182 -5.72 -4.00 -0.94
CA ALA A 182 -5.61 -5.42 -0.65
C ALA A 182 -4.20 -5.94 -1.06
N PRO A 183 -3.54 -6.78 -0.24
CA PRO A 183 -2.21 -7.36 -0.51
C PRO A 183 -1.98 -7.94 -1.90
N GLU A 184 -3.05 -8.38 -2.51
CA GLU A 184 -3.16 -8.95 -3.84
C GLU A 184 -2.96 -7.97 -5.00
N ILE A 185 -3.21 -6.69 -4.78
CA ILE A 185 -3.21 -5.67 -5.83
C ILE A 185 -1.84 -4.99 -5.83
N ASP A 186 -1.09 -5.25 -6.91
CA ASP A 186 0.19 -4.59 -7.19
C ASP A 186 -0.10 -3.27 -7.92
N ILE A 187 -0.10 -2.17 -7.16
CA ILE A 187 -0.57 -0.85 -7.61
C ILE A 187 0.35 -0.31 -8.70
N TYR A 188 -0.20 -0.14 -9.91
CA TYR A 188 0.50 0.51 -11.02
C TYR A 188 0.06 1.97 -11.19
N TRP A 189 -1.21 2.27 -10.95
CA TRP A 189 -1.77 3.62 -11.01
C TRP A 189 -2.96 3.74 -10.06
N LEU A 190 -3.17 4.95 -9.54
CA LEU A 190 -4.36 5.35 -8.78
C LEU A 190 -4.98 6.58 -9.45
N ASP A 191 -6.30 6.67 -9.47
CA ASP A 191 -7.04 7.92 -9.68
C ASP A 191 -8.11 8.06 -8.60
N ILE A 192 -8.59 9.27 -8.36
CA ILE A 192 -9.57 9.55 -7.29
C ILE A 192 -10.60 10.58 -7.73
N HIS A 193 -11.86 10.36 -7.34
CA HIS A 193 -12.96 11.29 -7.56
C HIS A 193 -14.06 11.08 -6.51
N ASP A 194 -14.49 12.14 -5.85
CA ASP A 194 -15.48 12.12 -4.77
C ASP A 194 -15.17 11.03 -3.70
N GLY A 195 -13.89 10.91 -3.35
CA GLY A 195 -13.41 9.91 -2.37
C GLY A 195 -13.45 8.45 -2.83
N VAL A 196 -13.80 8.18 -4.09
CA VAL A 196 -13.70 6.85 -4.72
C VAL A 196 -12.36 6.71 -5.42
N LEU A 197 -11.60 5.71 -4.99
CA LEU A 197 -10.29 5.39 -5.52
C LEU A 197 -10.40 4.35 -6.64
N GLY A 198 -10.00 4.73 -7.85
CA GLY A 198 -9.74 3.83 -8.96
C GLY A 198 -8.32 3.27 -8.86
N VAL A 199 -8.15 1.96 -8.93
CA VAL A 199 -6.84 1.31 -8.90
C VAL A 199 -6.67 0.43 -10.12
N SER A 200 -5.56 0.61 -10.84
CA SER A 200 -5.13 -0.36 -11.84
C SER A 200 -3.89 -1.13 -11.39
N ASP A 201 -3.87 -2.42 -11.69
CA ASP A 201 -2.81 -3.33 -11.24
C ASP A 201 -1.91 -3.89 -12.35
N ALA A 202 -0.83 -4.54 -11.93
CA ALA A 202 0.15 -5.18 -12.82
C ALA A 202 -0.46 -6.24 -13.76
N ASN A 203 -1.58 -6.86 -13.39
CA ASN A 203 -2.30 -7.88 -14.16
C ASN A 203 -3.40 -7.28 -15.05
N GLY A 204 -3.40 -5.96 -15.21
CA GLY A 204 -4.38 -5.24 -16.02
C GLY A 204 -5.76 -5.12 -15.37
N GLY A 205 -5.90 -5.55 -14.11
CA GLY A 205 -7.13 -5.44 -13.35
C GLY A 205 -7.45 -3.99 -12.99
N ILE A 206 -8.75 -3.72 -12.81
CA ILE A 206 -9.24 -2.42 -12.35
C ILE A 206 -10.19 -2.66 -11.18
N SER A 207 -10.02 -1.88 -10.12
CA SER A 207 -10.86 -1.89 -8.92
C SER A 207 -11.32 -0.47 -8.60
N ALA A 208 -12.54 -0.34 -8.10
CA ALA A 208 -13.02 0.88 -7.45
C ALA A 208 -13.22 0.59 -5.95
N ILE A 209 -12.65 1.45 -5.11
CA ILE A 209 -12.62 1.30 -3.66
C ILE A 209 -13.12 2.61 -3.03
N ASP A 210 -14.02 2.53 -2.07
CA ASP A 210 -14.50 3.72 -1.34
C ASP A 210 -13.60 4.07 -0.14
N HIS A 211 -13.92 5.20 0.50
CA HIS A 211 -13.23 5.72 1.69
C HIS A 211 -13.33 4.83 2.94
N GLU A 212 -14.13 3.76 2.91
CA GLU A 212 -14.20 2.75 3.97
C GLU A 212 -13.35 1.50 3.68
N ASP A 213 -12.45 1.58 2.68
CA ASP A 213 -11.66 0.46 2.16
C ASP A 213 -12.54 -0.67 1.56
N GLN A 214 -13.78 -0.39 1.16
CA GLN A 214 -14.67 -1.39 0.55
C GLN A 214 -14.59 -1.37 -0.98
N PHE A 215 -14.51 -2.56 -1.59
CA PHE A 215 -14.62 -2.68 -3.04
C PHE A 215 -16.05 -2.38 -3.48
N LEU A 216 -16.22 -1.31 -4.26
CA LEU A 216 -17.47 -1.05 -4.97
C LEU A 216 -17.64 -2.03 -6.13
N TRP A 217 -16.55 -2.28 -6.86
CA TRP A 217 -16.46 -3.33 -7.87
C TRP A 217 -15.00 -3.67 -8.20
N GLN A 218 -14.80 -4.83 -8.83
CA GLN A 218 -13.51 -5.24 -9.39
C GLN A 218 -13.73 -5.94 -10.73
N ARG A 219 -12.86 -5.66 -11.69
CA ARG A 219 -12.84 -6.31 -12.99
C ARG A 219 -11.44 -6.83 -13.30
N PRO A 220 -11.27 -8.14 -13.53
CA PRO A 220 -9.98 -8.67 -13.97
C PRO A 220 -9.64 -8.16 -15.37
N GLY A 221 -8.37 -7.84 -15.56
CA GLY A 221 -7.81 -7.46 -16.86
C GLY A 221 -7.67 -8.66 -17.80
N ARG A 222 -7.53 -8.36 -19.10
CA ARG A 222 -7.07 -9.34 -20.11
C ARG A 222 -5.61 -9.13 -20.53
N GLY A 223 -4.94 -8.14 -19.96
CA GLY A 223 -3.59 -7.72 -20.33
C GLY A 223 -2.66 -7.69 -19.13
N THR A 224 -1.53 -7.01 -19.26
CA THR A 224 -0.61 -6.72 -18.15
C THR A 224 -0.26 -5.25 -18.18
N SER A 225 0.23 -4.72 -17.06
CA SER A 225 0.67 -3.33 -16.93
C SER A 225 -0.42 -2.30 -17.26
N ALA A 226 -1.58 -2.39 -16.62
CA ALA A 226 -2.59 -1.34 -16.78
C ALA A 226 -2.05 0.03 -16.34
N TRP A 227 -2.61 1.06 -16.95
CA TRP A 227 -2.19 2.45 -16.82
C TRP A 227 -3.44 3.33 -16.90
N MET A 228 -3.55 4.30 -15.99
CA MET A 228 -4.66 5.25 -15.85
C MET A 228 -6.05 4.58 -15.78
N VAL A 229 -6.93 5.11 -14.94
CA VAL A 229 -8.29 4.57 -14.75
C VAL A 229 -9.30 5.70 -14.71
#